data_AF-A0A3N5XDV3-F1
#
_entry.id   AF-A0A3N5XDV3-F1
#
_cell.length_a   1.000
_cell.length_b   1.000
_cell.length_c   1.000
_cell.angle_alpha   90.00
_cell.angle_beta   90.00
_cell.angle_gamma   90.00
#
_symmetry.space_group_name_H-M   'P 1'
#
loop_
_entity.id
_entity.type
_entity.pdbx_description
1 polymer ?
#
loop_
_entity_poly.entity_id
_entity_poly.type
_entity_poly.pdbx_seq_one_letter_code
_entity_poly.pdbx_strand_id
1 'polypeptide(L)'
;MKARRLTLAVMVLGALTVVANAQSKQWLHVRVDTPKKGGETINVNIPLALAETVLPLIKEKEISGGKIRFDEKDITTQDLRKIWQTVKEQGNAEYVTVQTADTHLRVAMEGQYLIVRTDEASKSQVQVTLPTRVVDALLSGPDDTLDLLAAIRALQESGTKELVSIKDDETNVKVWIDDVNVSK
;
A
#
# COMPACT_ATOMS: atom_id res chain seq x y z
N MET A 1 -41.41 39.48 -47.03
CA MET A 1 -40.34 40.44 -46.66
C MET A 1 -39.05 39.67 -46.43
N LYS A 2 -37.96 40.10 -47.09
CA LYS A 2 -36.55 39.65 -46.92
C LYS A 2 -36.12 39.97 -45.46
N ALA A 3 -35.13 39.36 -44.80
CA ALA A 3 -33.76 38.98 -45.13
C ALA A 3 -33.20 38.20 -43.88
N ARG A 4 -32.01 37.63 -43.75
CA ARG A 4 -30.80 37.39 -44.54
C ARG A 4 -30.02 36.34 -43.70
N ARG A 5 -29.35 35.38 -44.33
CA ARG A 5 -28.41 34.48 -43.66
C ARG A 5 -27.20 35.29 -43.18
N LEU A 6 -26.73 35.07 -41.95
CA LEU A 6 -25.38 35.44 -41.53
C LEU A 6 -24.72 34.23 -40.84
N THR A 7 -23.84 33.58 -41.59
CA THR A 7 -22.85 32.63 -41.09
C THR A 7 -21.83 33.40 -40.28
N LEU A 8 -21.52 32.97 -39.06
CA LEU A 8 -20.29 33.38 -38.38
C LEU A 8 -19.62 32.15 -37.77
N ALA A 9 -18.61 31.66 -38.50
CA ALA A 9 -17.62 30.73 -38.00
C ALA A 9 -16.60 31.53 -37.18
N VAL A 10 -16.38 31.15 -35.92
CA VAL A 10 -15.18 31.52 -35.17
C VAL A 10 -14.58 30.23 -34.65
N MET A 11 -13.50 29.84 -35.32
CA MET A 11 -12.56 28.80 -34.97
C MET A 11 -11.55 29.43 -34.02
N VAL A 12 -11.50 28.99 -32.75
CA VAL A 12 -10.38 29.28 -31.84
C VAL A 12 -9.78 27.94 -31.42
N LEU A 13 -8.58 27.71 -31.95
CA LEU A 13 -7.61 26.74 -31.46
C LEU A 13 -7.24 27.10 -30.01
N GLY A 14 -7.54 26.20 -29.09
CA GLY A 14 -6.91 26.12 -27.77
C GLY A 14 -6.44 24.69 -27.57
N ALA A 15 -5.19 24.42 -27.92
CA ALA A 15 -4.53 23.16 -27.62
C ALA A 15 -4.31 23.01 -26.10
N LEU A 16 -4.19 21.75 -25.68
CA LEU A 16 -3.84 21.25 -24.34
C LEU A 16 -5.02 21.07 -23.38
N THR A 17 -5.84 20.05 -23.64
CA THR A 17 -6.04 19.07 -22.58
C THR A 17 -5.17 17.88 -22.91
N VAL A 18 -4.02 17.78 -22.23
CA VAL A 18 -3.38 16.50 -21.96
C VAL A 18 -4.53 15.58 -21.53
N VAL A 19 -4.88 14.61 -22.37
CA VAL A 19 -5.68 13.49 -21.91
C VAL A 19 -4.77 12.87 -20.87
N ALA A 20 -5.01 13.17 -19.59
CA ALA A 20 -4.32 12.52 -18.51
C ALA A 20 -4.44 11.05 -18.83
N ASN A 21 -3.29 10.42 -19.09
CA ASN A 21 -3.21 8.99 -19.20
C ASN A 21 -3.67 8.50 -17.82
N ALA A 22 -4.97 8.25 -17.69
CA ALA A 22 -5.48 7.41 -16.63
C ALA A 22 -4.91 6.05 -16.99
N GLN A 23 -3.63 5.85 -16.64
CA GLN A 23 -2.99 4.56 -16.50
C GLN A 23 -4.08 3.68 -15.92
N SER A 24 -4.54 2.75 -16.74
CA SER A 24 -5.80 2.04 -16.53
C SER A 24 -5.81 1.56 -15.09
N LYS A 25 -6.66 2.18 -14.26
CA LYS A 25 -6.83 1.86 -12.83
C LYS A 25 -7.63 0.56 -12.71
N GLN A 26 -7.14 -0.48 -13.39
CA GLN A 26 -7.73 -1.80 -13.34
C GLN A 26 -7.21 -2.48 -12.08
N TRP A 27 -8.13 -3.12 -11.36
CA TRP A 27 -7.87 -3.78 -10.09
C TRP A 27 -8.19 -5.25 -10.24
N LEU A 28 -7.29 -6.09 -9.72
CA LEU A 28 -7.56 -7.49 -9.43
C LEU A 28 -8.11 -7.58 -8.01
N HIS A 29 -9.36 -8.03 -7.91
CA HIS A 29 -10.00 -8.31 -6.62
C HIS A 29 -10.02 -9.82 -6.41
N VAL A 30 -9.40 -10.27 -5.32
CA VAL A 30 -9.45 -11.66 -4.88
C VAL A 30 -10.22 -11.70 -3.57
N ARG A 31 -11.34 -12.43 -3.55
CA ARG A 31 -12.10 -12.74 -2.34
C ARG A 31 -12.07 -14.25 -2.11
N VAL A 32 -11.74 -14.64 -0.90
CA VAL A 32 -11.80 -16.03 -0.45
C VAL A 32 -12.74 -16.09 0.75
N ASP A 33 -13.79 -16.90 0.65
CA ASP A 33 -14.76 -17.13 1.71
C ASP A 33 -14.70 -18.58 2.18
N THR A 34 -14.41 -18.79 3.47
CA THR A 34 -14.38 -20.13 4.08
C THR A 34 -15.65 -20.36 4.92
N PRO A 35 -16.65 -21.14 4.44
CA PRO A 35 -18.00 -21.18 5.02
C PRO A 35 -18.15 -22.01 6.30
N LYS A 36 -17.06 -22.36 7.00
CA LYS A 36 -17.13 -23.14 8.26
C LYS A 36 -17.46 -22.24 9.46
N LYS A 37 -17.86 -22.83 10.59
CA LYS A 37 -18.12 -22.10 11.84
C LYS A 37 -16.81 -21.43 12.30
N GLY A 38 -16.81 -20.10 12.44
CA GLY A 38 -15.57 -19.33 12.61
C GLY A 38 -14.87 -18.95 11.30
N GLY A 39 -15.64 -18.89 10.21
CA GLY A 39 -15.15 -18.69 8.85
C GLY A 39 -14.30 -17.43 8.66
N GLU A 40 -13.37 -17.53 7.71
CA GLU A 40 -12.43 -16.49 7.33
C GLU A 40 -12.83 -15.94 5.96
N THR A 41 -12.91 -14.61 5.87
CA THR A 41 -13.05 -13.87 4.63
C THR A 41 -11.78 -13.05 4.39
N ILE A 42 -11.07 -13.36 3.30
CA ILE A 42 -9.90 -12.62 2.86
C ILE A 42 -10.28 -11.81 1.63
N ASN A 43 -10.03 -10.52 1.65
CA ASN A 43 -10.12 -9.63 0.49
C ASN A 43 -8.73 -9.09 0.17
N VAL A 44 -8.29 -9.29 -1.06
CA VAL A 44 -7.03 -8.74 -1.58
C VAL A 44 -7.36 -7.89 -2.80
N ASN A 45 -6.99 -6.61 -2.76
CA ASN A 45 -7.19 -5.68 -3.87
C ASN A 45 -5.82 -5.26 -4.39
N ILE A 46 -5.50 -5.68 -5.61
CA ILE A 46 -4.18 -5.47 -6.20
C ILE A 46 -4.36 -4.64 -7.47
N PRO A 47 -3.76 -3.44 -7.58
CA PRO A 47 -3.68 -2.74 -8.86
C PRO A 47 -3.02 -3.66 -9.89
N LEU A 48 -3.54 -3.75 -11.12
CA LEU A 48 -2.93 -4.65 -12.12
C LEU A 48 -1.45 -4.35 -12.36
N ALA A 49 -1.04 -3.08 -12.28
CA ALA A 49 0.38 -2.68 -12.33
C ALA A 49 1.22 -3.34 -11.21
N LEU A 50 0.65 -3.50 -10.01
CA LEU A 50 1.31 -4.20 -8.91
C LEU A 50 1.38 -5.70 -9.19
N ALA A 51 0.31 -6.31 -9.71
CA ALA A 51 0.33 -7.72 -10.10
C ALA A 51 1.41 -8.00 -11.16
N GLU A 52 1.53 -7.15 -12.18
CA GLU A 52 2.60 -7.24 -13.20
C GLU A 52 4.00 -7.12 -12.62
N THR A 53 4.16 -6.33 -11.55
CA THR A 53 5.44 -6.15 -10.86
C THR A 53 5.77 -7.36 -9.98
N VAL A 54 4.78 -7.94 -9.29
CA VAL A 54 4.95 -9.02 -8.32
C VAL A 54 5.07 -10.39 -8.98
N LEU A 55 4.25 -10.67 -10.01
CA LEU A 55 4.19 -12.00 -10.62
C LEU A 55 5.54 -12.52 -11.15
N PRO A 56 6.41 -11.71 -11.79
CA PRO A 56 7.74 -12.16 -12.22
C PRO A 56 8.71 -12.43 -11.06
N LEU A 57 8.44 -11.86 -9.87
CA LEU A 57 9.23 -12.08 -8.66
C LEU A 57 8.94 -13.44 -8.03
N ILE A 58 7.76 -13.99 -8.30
CA ILE A 58 7.38 -15.35 -7.95
C ILE A 58 8.15 -16.28 -8.90
N LYS A 59 9.37 -16.66 -8.49
CA LYS A 59 10.20 -17.62 -9.21
C LYS A 59 9.61 -19.03 -9.07
N GLU A 60 8.71 -19.41 -9.96
CA GLU A 60 8.31 -20.82 -10.13
C GLU A 60 8.99 -21.44 -11.35
N LYS A 61 9.68 -22.58 -11.12
CA LYS A 61 9.87 -23.59 -12.16
C LYS A 61 8.52 -24.30 -12.30
N GLU A 62 7.86 -24.07 -13.44
CA GLU A 62 6.60 -24.70 -13.91
C GLU A 62 5.28 -24.04 -13.48
N ILE A 63 4.87 -23.01 -14.22
CA ILE A 63 3.45 -22.66 -14.38
C ILE A 63 2.83 -23.68 -15.34
N SER A 64 1.98 -24.59 -14.84
CA SER A 64 1.16 -25.49 -15.68
C SER A 64 -0.29 -25.48 -15.21
N GLY A 65 -1.21 -25.06 -16.08
CA GLY A 65 -2.66 -25.20 -15.85
C GLY A 65 -3.28 -24.34 -14.74
N GLY A 66 -2.64 -23.23 -14.33
CA GLY A 66 -3.25 -22.26 -13.41
C GLY A 66 -3.20 -22.64 -11.92
N LYS A 67 -2.23 -23.46 -11.49
CA LYS A 67 -1.98 -23.79 -10.08
C LYS A 67 -0.57 -23.36 -9.68
N ILE A 68 -0.44 -22.82 -8.47
CA ILE A 68 0.77 -22.24 -7.88
C ILE A 68 1.28 -23.23 -6.82
N ARG A 69 2.58 -23.54 -6.83
CA ARG A 69 3.25 -24.39 -5.82
C ARG A 69 4.44 -23.60 -5.26
N PHE A 70 4.25 -23.04 -4.06
CA PHE A 70 5.28 -22.27 -3.37
C PHE A 70 6.47 -23.15 -2.96
N ASP A 71 7.67 -22.87 -3.48
CA ASP A 71 8.95 -23.24 -2.88
C ASP A 71 9.58 -21.96 -2.29
N GLU A 72 10.18 -22.05 -1.10
CA GLU A 72 10.84 -20.95 -0.40
C GLU A 72 12.00 -20.37 -1.22
N LYS A 73 11.90 -19.12 -1.73
CA LYS A 73 13.06 -18.33 -2.21
C LYS A 73 12.93 -16.81 -2.08
N ASP A 74 14.13 -16.23 -1.94
CA ASP A 74 14.50 -14.88 -1.54
C ASP A 74 13.89 -13.75 -2.36
N ILE A 75 13.07 -12.91 -1.70
CA ILE A 75 12.68 -11.59 -2.18
C ILE A 75 13.87 -10.65 -1.99
N THR A 76 14.35 -10.01 -3.06
CA THR A 76 15.43 -9.02 -2.96
C THR A 76 14.88 -7.63 -2.56
N THR A 77 15.74 -6.79 -2.01
CA THR A 77 15.52 -5.36 -1.75
C THR A 77 15.16 -4.60 -3.02
N GLN A 78 15.71 -5.00 -4.17
CA GLN A 78 15.32 -4.42 -5.46
C GLN A 78 13.85 -4.74 -5.78
N ASP A 79 13.41 -5.94 -5.46
CA ASP A 79 12.03 -6.39 -5.66
C ASP A 79 11.08 -5.68 -4.70
N LEU A 80 11.49 -5.52 -3.43
CA LEU A 80 10.79 -4.68 -2.46
C LEU A 80 10.67 -3.22 -2.94
N ARG A 81 11.73 -2.66 -3.53
CA ARG A 81 11.71 -1.29 -4.06
C ARG A 81 10.71 -1.14 -5.20
N LYS A 82 10.65 -2.10 -6.13
CA LYS A 82 9.67 -2.08 -7.23
C LYS A 82 8.24 -2.15 -6.71
N ILE A 83 7.96 -3.12 -5.83
CA ILE A 83 6.65 -3.28 -5.17
C ILE A 83 6.25 -1.97 -4.47
N TRP A 84 7.17 -1.40 -3.69
CA TRP A 84 6.94 -0.18 -2.95
C TRP A 84 6.63 1.02 -3.86
N GLN A 85 7.36 1.21 -4.96
CA GLN A 85 7.05 2.30 -5.90
C GLN A 85 5.66 2.15 -6.49
N THR A 86 5.25 0.95 -6.88
CA THR A 86 3.90 0.73 -7.44
C THR A 86 2.79 1.00 -6.42
N VAL A 87 2.98 0.59 -5.16
CA VAL A 87 2.06 0.90 -4.06
C VAL A 87 1.98 2.42 -3.80
N LYS A 88 3.11 3.11 -3.85
CA LYS A 88 3.20 4.55 -3.60
C LYS A 88 2.58 5.37 -4.73
N GLU A 89 2.82 5.01 -5.99
CA GLU A 89 2.25 5.66 -7.18
C GLU A 89 0.72 5.56 -7.24
N GLN A 90 0.17 4.45 -6.74
CA GLN A 90 -1.28 4.24 -6.65
C GLN A 90 -1.97 5.22 -5.68
N GLY A 91 -1.26 5.72 -4.68
CA GLY A 91 -1.78 6.62 -3.66
C GLY A 91 -2.73 5.93 -2.69
N ASN A 92 -3.78 6.62 -2.26
CA ASN A 92 -4.70 6.10 -1.24
C ASN A 92 -5.44 4.85 -1.73
N ALA A 93 -5.25 3.74 -1.02
CA ALA A 93 -5.86 2.45 -1.36
C ALA A 93 -5.82 1.47 -0.18
N GLU A 94 -6.75 0.52 -0.19
CA GLU A 94 -6.76 -0.62 0.73
C GLU A 94 -6.35 -1.88 -0.04
N TYR A 95 -5.26 -2.52 0.39
CA TYR A 95 -4.64 -3.61 -0.36
C TYR A 95 -5.00 -4.99 0.18
N VAL A 96 -5.04 -5.13 1.49
CA VAL A 96 -5.32 -6.41 2.16
C VAL A 96 -6.28 -6.16 3.31
N THR A 97 -7.34 -6.96 3.33
CA THR A 97 -8.30 -7.01 4.45
C THR A 97 -8.59 -8.46 4.79
N VAL A 98 -8.27 -8.87 6.01
CA VAL A 98 -8.59 -10.20 6.55
C VAL A 98 -9.62 -10.00 7.65
N GLN A 99 -10.69 -10.79 7.58
CA GLN A 99 -11.76 -10.81 8.57
C GLN A 99 -11.98 -12.26 9.02
N THR A 100 -11.72 -12.53 10.28
CA THR A 100 -12.08 -13.78 10.96
C THR A 100 -13.04 -13.48 12.10
N ALA A 101 -13.49 -14.51 12.83
CA ALA A 101 -14.29 -14.31 14.03
C ALA A 101 -13.55 -13.50 15.12
N ASP A 102 -12.22 -13.63 15.17
CA ASP A 102 -11.41 -13.13 16.28
C ASP A 102 -10.40 -12.06 15.85
N THR A 103 -10.29 -11.75 14.56
CA THR A 103 -9.24 -10.86 14.03
C THR A 103 -9.72 -10.08 12.82
N HIS A 104 -9.39 -8.79 12.80
CA HIS A 104 -9.53 -7.93 11.64
C HIS A 104 -8.18 -7.29 11.30
N LEU A 105 -7.56 -7.71 10.20
CA LEU A 105 -6.33 -7.11 9.68
C LEU A 105 -6.66 -6.22 8.48
N ARG A 106 -6.05 -5.04 8.42
CA ARG A 106 -6.16 -4.09 7.32
C ARG A 106 -4.80 -3.49 6.99
N VAL A 107 -4.42 -3.54 5.71
CA VAL A 107 -3.22 -2.90 5.17
C VAL A 107 -3.65 -1.88 4.12
N ALA A 108 -3.36 -0.61 4.38
CA ALA A 108 -3.80 0.49 3.53
C ALA A 108 -2.75 1.60 3.42
N MET A 109 -2.79 2.31 2.31
CA MET A 109 -2.10 3.57 2.09
C MET A 109 -3.08 4.71 2.35
N GLU A 110 -2.78 5.57 3.32
CA GLU A 110 -3.61 6.72 3.72
C GLU A 110 -2.75 8.00 3.74
N GLY A 111 -2.88 8.82 2.70
CA GLY A 111 -2.13 10.07 2.53
C GLY A 111 -0.65 9.81 2.35
N GLN A 112 0.14 10.17 3.35
CA GLN A 112 1.60 9.94 3.38
C GLN A 112 2.00 8.80 4.31
N TYR A 113 1.04 7.99 4.77
CA TYR A 113 1.30 6.88 5.70
C TYR A 113 0.87 5.52 5.14
N LEU A 114 1.76 4.54 5.23
CA LEU A 114 1.42 3.13 5.18
C LEU A 114 0.89 2.74 6.56
N ILE A 115 -0.32 2.21 6.61
CA ILE A 115 -0.99 1.84 7.84
C ILE A 115 -1.30 0.35 7.82
N VAL A 116 -0.84 -0.33 8.86
CA VAL A 116 -1.21 -1.70 9.18
C VAL A 116 -1.98 -1.67 10.49
N ARG A 117 -3.22 -2.15 10.47
CA ARG A 117 -4.07 -2.23 11.66
C ARG A 117 -4.53 -3.66 11.84
N THR A 118 -4.46 -4.13 13.07
CA THR A 118 -5.04 -5.40 13.50
C THR A 118 -5.90 -5.15 14.73
N ASP A 119 -7.16 -5.53 14.67
CA ASP A 119 -8.07 -5.55 15.81
C ASP A 119 -8.42 -7.01 16.14
N GLU A 120 -8.03 -7.48 17.32
CA GLU A 120 -8.41 -8.80 17.81
C GLU A 120 -9.62 -8.71 18.77
N ALA A 121 -10.48 -9.73 18.76
CA ALA A 121 -11.65 -9.82 19.62
C ALA A 121 -11.31 -9.85 21.12
N SER A 122 -10.07 -10.24 21.45
CA SER A 122 -9.44 -10.13 22.77
C SER A 122 -9.17 -8.69 23.23
N LYS A 123 -9.56 -7.67 22.43
CA LYS A 123 -9.31 -6.22 22.60
C LYS A 123 -7.85 -5.78 22.42
N SER A 124 -7.02 -6.66 21.88
CA SER A 124 -5.69 -6.29 21.42
C SER A 124 -5.79 -5.55 20.09
N GLN A 125 -5.40 -4.27 20.09
CA GLN A 125 -5.33 -3.41 18.92
C GLN A 125 -3.87 -3.12 18.61
N VAL A 126 -3.43 -3.48 17.41
CA VAL A 126 -2.11 -3.15 16.89
C VAL A 126 -2.28 -2.17 15.74
N GLN A 127 -1.67 -1.00 15.85
CA GLN A 127 -1.56 -0.04 14.75
C GLN A 127 -0.10 0.28 14.50
N VAL A 128 0.35 0.02 13.28
CA VAL A 128 1.62 0.47 12.75
C VAL A 128 1.35 1.58 11.76
N THR A 129 1.98 2.75 11.97
CA THR A 129 1.85 3.93 11.11
C THR A 129 3.24 4.34 10.64
N LEU A 130 3.53 4.09 9.37
CA LEU A 130 4.84 4.36 8.78
C LEU A 130 4.74 5.47 7.73
N PRO A 131 5.47 6.57 7.88
CA PRO A 131 5.56 7.57 6.82
C PRO A 131 6.18 6.96 5.57
N THR A 132 5.65 7.27 4.39
CA THR A 132 6.16 6.75 3.11
C THR A 132 7.64 7.10 2.90
N ARG A 133 8.07 8.28 3.37
CA ARG A 133 9.48 8.71 3.34
C ARG A 133 10.41 7.81 4.16
N VAL A 134 9.92 7.24 5.26
CA VAL A 134 10.69 6.30 6.07
C VAL A 134 10.90 4.99 5.32
N VAL A 135 9.85 4.52 4.63
CA VAL A 135 9.94 3.33 3.78
C VAL A 135 10.85 3.57 2.57
N ASP A 136 10.76 4.74 1.92
CA ASP A 136 11.68 5.14 0.84
C ASP A 136 13.14 5.12 1.30
N ALA A 137 13.41 5.70 2.47
CA ALA A 137 14.75 5.78 3.03
C ALA A 137 15.26 4.42 3.51
N LEU A 138 14.39 3.57 4.07
CA LEU A 138 14.75 2.19 4.40
C LEU A 138 15.18 1.41 3.16
N LEU A 139 14.49 1.62 2.04
CA LEU A 139 14.76 0.95 0.78
C LEU A 139 15.83 1.65 -0.07
N SER A 140 16.48 2.72 0.42
CA SER A 140 17.46 3.49 -0.37
C SER A 140 18.88 2.92 -0.37
N GLY A 141 19.13 1.83 0.38
CA GLY A 141 20.44 1.20 0.44
C GLY A 141 20.96 0.77 -0.95
N PRO A 142 22.29 0.70 -1.12
CA PRO A 142 22.89 0.21 -2.36
C PRO A 142 22.61 -1.29 -2.54
N ASP A 143 22.56 -1.71 -3.80
CA ASP A 143 22.38 -3.11 -4.18
C ASP A 143 21.18 -3.77 -3.47
N ASP A 144 21.44 -4.86 -2.74
CA ASP A 144 20.44 -5.66 -2.04
C ASP A 144 20.47 -5.43 -0.52
N THR A 145 20.56 -4.17 -0.09
CA THR A 145 20.68 -3.81 1.34
C THR A 145 19.66 -2.76 1.76
N LEU A 146 19.23 -2.82 3.02
CA LEU A 146 18.37 -1.83 3.66
C LEU A 146 19.20 -0.75 4.36
N ASP A 147 18.82 0.51 4.22
CA ASP A 147 19.47 1.65 4.86
C ASP A 147 18.69 2.07 6.12
N LEU A 148 18.96 1.36 7.22
CA LEU A 148 18.35 1.64 8.51
C LEU A 148 18.68 3.05 9.03
N LEU A 149 19.88 3.56 8.72
CA LEU A 149 20.29 4.90 9.14
C LEU A 149 19.49 5.97 8.40
N ALA A 150 19.30 5.82 7.09
CA ALA A 150 18.44 6.70 6.31
C ALA A 150 16.99 6.62 6.80
N ALA A 151 16.47 5.42 7.10
CA ALA A 151 15.13 5.26 7.68
C ALA A 151 14.97 6.04 8.99
N ILE A 152 15.92 5.93 9.91
CA ILE A 152 15.91 6.66 11.19
C ILE A 152 15.99 8.18 10.97
N ARG A 153 16.82 8.65 10.04
CA ARG A 153 16.91 10.08 9.70
C ARG A 153 15.61 10.61 9.09
N ALA A 154 15.06 9.90 8.11
CA ALA A 154 13.79 10.25 7.49
C ALA A 154 12.64 10.25 8.50
N LEU A 155 12.73 9.36 9.49
CA LEU A 155 11.77 9.26 10.57
C LEU A 155 11.88 10.47 11.52
N GLN A 156 13.08 10.88 11.92
CA GLN A 156 13.31 12.13 12.66
C GLN A 156 12.75 13.35 11.92
N GLU A 157 12.96 13.44 10.61
CA GLU A 157 12.50 14.55 9.77
C GLU A 157 10.98 14.52 9.51
N SER A 158 10.35 13.35 9.60
CA SER A 158 8.92 13.18 9.28
C SER A 158 7.98 13.89 10.27
N GLY A 159 8.49 14.25 11.46
CA GLY A 159 7.68 14.77 12.57
C GLY A 159 6.65 13.76 13.11
N THR A 160 6.72 12.49 12.67
CA THR A 160 5.81 11.43 13.09
C THR A 160 6.20 10.98 14.48
N LYS A 161 5.32 11.24 15.44
CA LYS A 161 5.60 10.97 16.85
C LYS A 161 5.29 9.52 17.22
N GLU A 162 4.33 8.85 16.58
CA GLU A 162 3.91 7.49 16.95
C GLU A 162 4.04 6.52 15.77
N LEU A 163 4.75 5.41 15.98
CA LEU A 163 5.12 4.46 14.94
C LEU A 163 4.39 3.13 15.09
N VAL A 164 4.36 2.64 16.33
CA VAL A 164 3.66 1.42 16.71
C VAL A 164 2.85 1.72 17.96
N SER A 165 1.60 1.30 17.95
CA SER A 165 0.70 1.34 19.09
C SER A 165 0.14 -0.05 19.27
N ILE A 166 0.37 -0.68 20.41
CA ILE A 166 -0.23 -1.93 20.82
C ILE A 166 -1.01 -1.63 22.08
N LYS A 167 -2.31 -1.86 22.04
CA LYS A 167 -3.19 -1.64 23.17
C LYS A 167 -3.91 -2.94 23.47
N ASP A 168 -3.72 -3.45 24.67
CA ASP A 168 -4.41 -4.60 25.23
C ASP A 168 -5.01 -4.24 26.60
N ASP A 169 -5.84 -5.11 27.18
CA ASP A 169 -6.52 -4.85 28.46
C ASP A 169 -5.54 -4.62 29.62
N GLU A 170 -4.38 -5.28 29.62
CA GLU A 170 -3.37 -5.20 30.68
C GLU A 170 -2.12 -4.41 30.26
N THR A 171 -1.89 -4.26 28.95
CA THR A 171 -0.62 -3.77 28.42
C THR A 171 -0.85 -2.71 27.34
N ASN A 172 -0.18 -1.57 27.49
CA ASN A 172 -0.09 -0.56 26.45
C ASN A 172 1.37 -0.39 26.05
N VAL A 173 1.73 -0.84 24.84
CA VAL A 173 3.07 -0.65 24.27
C VAL A 173 2.96 0.38 23.16
N LYS A 174 3.62 1.52 23.35
CA LYS A 174 3.78 2.52 22.31
C LYS A 174 5.25 2.60 21.94
N VAL A 175 5.53 2.68 20.65
CA VAL A 175 6.85 3.02 20.11
C VAL A 175 6.72 4.38 19.45
N TRP A 176 7.38 5.37 20.05
CA TRP A 176 7.27 6.77 19.66
C TRP A 176 8.64 7.44 19.63
N ILE A 177 8.69 8.60 18.98
CA ILE A 177 9.83 9.50 18.98
C ILE A 177 9.37 10.82 19.57
N ASP A 178 10.17 11.34 20.49
CA ASP A 178 10.00 12.65 21.11
C ASP A 178 11.34 13.38 21.22
N ASP A 179 11.26 14.67 21.53
CA ASP A 179 12.41 15.56 21.69
C ASP A 179 12.95 15.57 23.13
N VAL A 180 12.42 14.70 24.00
CA VAL A 180 12.71 14.70 25.44
C VAL A 180 13.13 13.31 25.89
N ASN A 181 14.24 13.20 26.61
CA ASN A 181 14.74 11.94 27.13
C ASN A 181 13.98 11.49 28.40
N VAL A 182 12.66 11.41 28.33
CA VAL A 182 11.76 11.00 29.41
C VAL A 182 10.61 10.19 28.81
N SER A 183 10.56 8.89 29.09
CA SER A 183 9.38 8.08 28.79
C SER A 183 8.25 8.46 29.76
N LYS A 184 7.06 8.76 29.23
CA LYS A 184 5.83 8.98 30.01
C LYS A 184 4.76 7.98 29.63
#